data_AF-A0A961XYK8-F1
#
_entry.id   AF-A0A961XYK8-F1
#
_cell.length_a   1.000
_cell.length_b   1.000
_cell.length_c   1.000
_cell.angle_alpha   90.00
_cell.angle_beta   90.00
_cell.angle_gamma   90.00
#
_symmetry.space_group_name_H-M   'P 1'
#
loop_
_entity.id
_entity.type
_entity.pdbx_description
1 polymer ?
#
loop_
_entity_poly.entity_id
_entity_poly.type
_entity_poly.pdbx_seq_one_letter_code
_entity_poly.pdbx_strand_id
1 'polypeptide(L)'
;MLQRTSTISVHSRTPALNADAVEAVVTLPTFKRPQQVLETLASLKAQQTDRRFAIIVMENEAEERAGAQAAAPLFESGELSGMVIIAHDRGNCSAYNAGWETALKEFPAFRRLLVIDDDEVADPLWLERMCSTAEKLDVDIVGG
;
A
#
# COMPACT_ATOMS: atom_id res chain seq x y z
N MET A 1 23.37 -22.59 5.72
CA MET A 1 22.40 -21.48 5.64
C MET A 1 21.36 -21.88 4.61
N LEU A 2 20.15 -22.24 5.05
CA LEU A 2 19.03 -22.46 4.13
C LEU A 2 18.64 -21.09 3.56
N GLN A 3 18.72 -20.92 2.24
CA GLN A 3 18.09 -19.79 1.56
C GLN A 3 16.59 -19.90 1.83
N ARG A 4 16.04 -19.03 2.68
CA ARG A 4 14.60 -18.84 2.76
C ARG A 4 14.16 -18.34 1.38
N THR A 5 13.28 -19.07 0.72
CA THR A 5 12.51 -18.55 -0.40
C THR A 5 11.82 -17.25 0.05
N SER A 6 11.94 -16.19 -0.73
CA SER A 6 11.29 -14.90 -0.43
C SER A 6 9.79 -15.13 -0.24
N THR A 7 9.25 -14.77 0.92
CA THR A 7 7.81 -14.88 1.25
C THR A 7 7.00 -13.73 0.64
N ILE A 8 7.67 -12.82 -0.08
CA ILE A 8 7.10 -11.67 -0.76
C ILE A 8 7.56 -11.69 -2.22
N SER A 9 6.63 -11.49 -3.15
CA SER A 9 6.95 -11.29 -4.58
C SER A 9 6.18 -10.11 -5.15
N VAL A 10 6.82 -9.31 -5.99
CA VAL A 10 6.15 -8.21 -6.71
C VAL A 10 5.32 -8.80 -7.85
N HIS A 11 4.02 -8.47 -7.89
CA HIS A 11 3.12 -8.85 -8.97
C HIS A 11 3.13 -7.81 -10.09
N SER A 12 3.01 -6.54 -9.74
CA SER A 12 3.08 -5.41 -10.68
C SER A 12 3.63 -4.16 -9.98
N ARG A 13 4.10 -3.19 -10.77
CA ARG A 13 4.63 -1.92 -10.26
C ARG A 13 4.46 -0.78 -11.26
N THR A 14 4.42 0.44 -10.74
CA THR A 14 4.47 1.66 -11.56
C THR A 14 5.81 1.78 -12.28
N PRO A 15 5.83 1.94 -13.62
CA PRO A 15 7.06 2.17 -14.35
C PRO A 15 7.75 3.48 -13.93
N ALA A 16 9.09 3.44 -13.81
CA ALA A 16 9.91 4.62 -13.47
C ALA A 16 9.48 5.38 -12.20
N LEU A 17 8.90 4.69 -11.21
CA LEU A 17 8.54 5.26 -9.92
C LEU A 17 9.77 5.86 -9.23
N ASN A 18 9.72 7.16 -8.93
CA ASN A 18 10.77 7.84 -8.17
C ASN A 18 10.63 7.54 -6.67
N ALA A 19 11.16 6.38 -6.26
CA ALA A 19 11.11 5.90 -4.89
C ALA A 19 11.71 6.86 -3.85
N ASP A 20 12.79 7.56 -4.22
CA ASP A 20 13.49 8.49 -3.31
C ASP A 20 12.69 9.76 -3.01
N ALA A 21 11.67 10.05 -3.83
CA ALA A 21 10.80 11.21 -3.63
C ALA A 21 9.54 10.88 -2.81
N VAL A 22 9.28 9.61 -2.49
CA VAL A 22 8.09 9.20 -1.74
C VAL A 22 8.23 9.59 -0.27
N GLU A 23 7.27 10.36 0.23
CA GLU A 23 7.22 10.89 1.60
C GLU A 23 6.27 10.09 2.50
N ALA A 24 5.23 9.50 1.91
CA ALA A 24 4.26 8.66 2.60
C ALA A 24 4.00 7.36 1.83
N VAL A 25 3.82 6.26 2.55
CA VAL A 25 3.43 4.97 1.97
C VAL A 25 2.09 4.55 2.57
N VAL A 26 1.13 4.21 1.72
CA VAL A 26 -0.15 3.62 2.12
C VAL A 26 -0.09 2.12 1.87
N THR A 27 -0.42 1.32 2.87
CA THR A 27 -0.50 -0.15 2.75
C THR A 27 -1.96 -0.58 2.80
N LEU A 28 -2.32 -1.48 1.87
CA LEU A 28 -3.69 -1.91 1.60
C LEU A 28 -3.70 -3.44 1.44
N PRO A 29 -3.98 -4.23 2.50
CA PRO A 29 -4.12 -5.67 2.36
C PRO A 29 -5.40 -6.01 1.61
N THR A 30 -5.40 -7.10 0.85
CA THR A 30 -6.63 -7.64 0.25
C THR A 30 -6.66 -9.17 0.24
N PHE A 31 -7.87 -9.73 0.35
CA PHE A 31 -8.13 -11.17 0.27
C PHE A 31 -9.53 -11.43 -0.28
N LYS A 32 -9.62 -11.94 -1.52
CA LYS A 32 -10.90 -12.31 -2.19
C LYS A 32 -11.92 -11.17 -2.31
N ARG A 33 -11.46 -9.91 -2.42
CA ARG A 33 -12.30 -8.70 -2.50
C ARG A 33 -11.91 -7.79 -3.67
N PRO A 34 -11.91 -8.29 -4.91
CA PRO A 34 -11.44 -7.53 -6.07
C PRO A 34 -12.22 -6.25 -6.35
N GLN A 35 -13.51 -6.19 -5.95
CA GLN A 35 -14.31 -4.98 -6.15
C GLN A 35 -14.01 -3.92 -5.08
N GLN A 36 -13.96 -4.34 -3.81
CA GLN A 36 -13.75 -3.40 -2.71
C GLN A 36 -12.34 -2.80 -2.75
N VAL A 37 -11.31 -3.59 -3.06
CA VAL A 37 -9.95 -3.06 -3.24
C VAL A 37 -9.90 -1.98 -4.32
N LEU A 38 -10.67 -2.11 -5.41
CA LEU A 38 -10.75 -1.08 -6.45
C LEU A 38 -11.44 0.19 -5.95
N GLU A 39 -12.48 0.06 -5.12
CA GLU A 39 -13.18 1.19 -4.50
C GLU A 39 -12.27 1.93 -3.52
N THR A 40 -11.53 1.21 -2.67
CA THR A 40 -10.54 1.80 -1.78
C THR A 40 -9.43 2.49 -2.58
N LEU A 41 -8.88 1.85 -3.61
CA LEU A 41 -7.86 2.45 -4.48
C LEU A 41 -8.36 3.71 -5.18
N ALA A 42 -9.64 3.76 -5.60
CA ALA A 42 -10.25 4.96 -6.16
C ALA A 42 -10.31 6.09 -5.12
N SER A 43 -10.62 5.79 -3.85
CA SER A 43 -10.60 6.78 -2.76
C SER A 43 -9.19 7.27 -2.43
N LEU A 44 -8.18 6.39 -2.54
CA LEU A 44 -6.77 6.74 -2.37
C LEU A 44 -6.26 7.62 -3.50
N LYS A 45 -6.68 7.36 -4.74
CA LYS A 45 -6.40 8.23 -5.90
C LYS A 45 -6.97 9.65 -5.71
N ALA A 46 -8.11 9.75 -5.02
CA ALA A 46 -8.81 11.02 -4.78
C ALA A 46 -8.26 11.83 -3.59
N GLN A 47 -7.18 11.38 -2.93
CA GLN A 47 -6.58 12.10 -1.82
C GLN A 47 -6.05 13.48 -2.25
N GLN A 48 -6.36 14.50 -1.46
CA GLN A 48 -5.93 15.87 -1.64
C GLN A 48 -4.78 16.15 -0.66
N THR A 49 -3.55 16.04 -1.16
CA THR A 49 -2.32 16.28 -0.42
C THR A 49 -1.21 16.72 -1.38
N ASP A 50 -0.29 17.54 -0.90
CA ASP A 50 0.94 17.88 -1.63
C ASP A 50 2.04 16.84 -1.44
N ARG A 51 1.83 15.86 -0.54
CA ARG A 51 2.81 14.81 -0.24
C ARG A 51 2.87 13.84 -1.41
N ARG A 52 4.08 13.54 -1.87
CA ARG A 52 4.29 12.41 -2.79
C ARG A 52 4.09 11.12 -2.00
N PHE A 53 3.11 10.31 -2.40
CA PHE A 53 2.84 9.04 -1.75
C PHE A 53 2.80 7.88 -2.73
N ALA A 54 3.08 6.68 -2.22
CA ALA A 54 2.95 5.44 -2.95
C ALA A 54 2.01 4.48 -2.22
N ILE A 55 1.37 3.58 -2.98
CA ILE A 55 0.46 2.57 -2.46
C ILE A 55 1.10 1.18 -2.63
N ILE A 56 1.06 0.37 -1.59
CA ILE A 56 1.41 -1.05 -1.64
C ILE A 56 0.13 -1.84 -1.40
N VAL A 57 -0.33 -2.57 -2.42
CA VAL A 57 -1.42 -3.54 -2.26
C VAL A 57 -0.82 -4.89 -1.89
N MET A 58 -1.24 -5.46 -0.75
CA MET A 58 -0.78 -6.77 -0.30
C MET A 58 -1.86 -7.83 -0.54
N GLU A 59 -1.76 -8.54 -1.67
CA GLU A 59 -2.60 -9.71 -1.94
C GLU A 59 -2.13 -10.88 -1.08
N ASN A 60 -3.02 -11.39 -0.22
CA ASN A 60 -2.74 -12.52 0.67
C ASN A 60 -3.56 -13.78 0.32
N GLU A 61 -4.29 -13.76 -0.79
CA GLU A 61 -4.88 -14.95 -1.40
C GLU A 61 -3.87 -15.57 -2.37
N ALA A 62 -3.48 -16.83 -2.15
CA ALA A 62 -2.33 -17.43 -2.83
C ALA A 62 -2.66 -18.04 -4.20
N GLU A 63 -3.93 -18.35 -4.46
CA GLU A 63 -4.36 -19.20 -5.58
C GLU A 63 -4.86 -18.36 -6.76
N GLU A 64 -6.02 -17.73 -6.61
CA GLU A 64 -6.68 -16.92 -7.63
C GLU A 64 -6.12 -15.50 -7.69
N ARG A 65 -5.70 -14.92 -6.55
CA ARG A 65 -5.11 -13.57 -6.48
C ARG A 65 -5.98 -12.50 -7.15
N ALA A 66 -7.29 -12.62 -6.99
CA ALA A 66 -8.25 -11.79 -7.72
C ALA A 66 -8.08 -10.29 -7.42
N GLY A 67 -7.69 -9.93 -6.19
CA GLY A 67 -7.42 -8.54 -5.81
C GLY A 67 -6.18 -8.00 -6.51
N ALA A 68 -5.10 -8.78 -6.57
CA ALA A 68 -3.89 -8.41 -7.31
C ALA A 68 -4.16 -8.24 -8.81
N GLN A 69 -4.90 -9.17 -9.42
CA GLN A 69 -5.26 -9.09 -10.84
C GLN A 69 -6.12 -7.86 -11.15
N ALA A 70 -7.06 -7.52 -10.26
CA ALA A 70 -7.89 -6.34 -10.39
C ALA A 70 -7.09 -5.04 -10.25
N ALA A 71 -6.18 -4.97 -9.28
CA ALA A 71 -5.40 -3.76 -8.99
C ALA A 71 -4.24 -3.52 -9.98
N ALA A 72 -3.63 -4.58 -10.52
CA ALA A 72 -2.40 -4.48 -11.32
C ALA A 72 -2.44 -3.47 -12.47
N PRO A 73 -3.51 -3.38 -13.29
CA PRO A 73 -3.57 -2.43 -14.40
C PRO A 73 -3.43 -0.97 -13.97
N LEU A 74 -3.89 -0.60 -12.77
CA LEU A 74 -3.79 0.76 -12.23
C LEU A 74 -2.33 1.16 -11.95
N PHE A 75 -1.51 0.20 -11.55
CA PHE A 75 -0.08 0.44 -11.30
C PHE A 75 0.72 0.39 -12.60
N GLU A 76 0.49 -0.61 -13.46
CA GLU A 76 1.22 -0.77 -14.72
C GLU A 76 1.03 0.40 -15.69
N SER A 77 -0.17 0.98 -15.72
CA SER A 77 -0.49 2.18 -16.49
C SER A 77 0.07 3.48 -15.89
N GLY A 78 0.50 3.44 -14.62
CA GLY A 78 0.91 4.62 -13.86
C GLY A 78 -0.24 5.49 -13.37
N GLU A 79 -1.49 5.02 -13.46
CA GLU A 79 -2.65 5.70 -12.87
C GLU A 79 -2.51 5.85 -11.34
N LEU A 80 -1.89 4.86 -10.70
CA LEU A 80 -1.44 4.90 -9.33
C LEU A 80 0.08 4.75 -9.24
N SER A 81 0.66 5.35 -8.20
CA SER A 81 2.08 5.22 -7.87
C SER A 81 2.29 4.15 -6.81
N GLY A 82 3.09 3.13 -7.09
CA GLY A 82 3.44 2.09 -6.12
C GLY A 82 3.56 0.70 -6.73
N MET A 83 3.08 -0.32 -5.99
CA MET A 83 3.17 -1.71 -6.42
C MET A 83 2.10 -2.61 -5.81
N VAL A 84 1.85 -3.72 -6.49
CA VAL A 84 1.08 -4.86 -5.96
C VAL A 84 2.07 -5.97 -5.61
N ILE A 85 1.98 -6.49 -4.40
CA ILE A 85 2.78 -7.63 -3.94
C ILE A 85 1.89 -8.82 -3.59
N ILE A 86 2.45 -10.01 -3.70
CA ILE A 86 1.87 -11.24 -3.17
C ILE A 86 2.60 -11.56 -1.86
N ALA A 87 1.85 -11.57 -0.76
CA ALA A 87 2.30 -12.06 0.54
C ALA A 87 1.97 -13.56 0.63
N HIS A 88 2.97 -14.42 0.47
CA HIS A 88 2.78 -15.87 0.41
C HIS A 88 2.44 -16.50 1.77
N ASP A 89 2.91 -15.88 2.85
CA ASP A 89 2.57 -16.30 4.21
C ASP A 89 1.13 -15.89 4.53
N ARG A 90 0.27 -16.85 4.85
CA ARG A 90 -1.15 -16.59 5.12
C ARG A 90 -1.36 -15.82 6.42
N GLY A 91 -2.39 -14.98 6.44
CA GLY A 91 -2.92 -14.28 7.61
C GLY A 91 -2.68 -12.78 7.57
N ASN A 92 -3.60 -12.01 8.15
CA ASN A 92 -3.58 -10.54 8.11
C ASN A 92 -2.25 -9.96 8.59
N CYS A 93 -1.71 -10.46 9.72
CA CYS A 93 -0.43 -9.99 10.24
C CYS A 93 0.73 -10.22 9.26
N SER A 94 0.72 -11.37 8.56
CA SER A 94 1.72 -11.68 7.54
C SER A 94 1.62 -10.72 6.35
N ALA A 95 0.39 -10.36 5.94
CA ALA A 95 0.16 -9.38 4.88
C ALA A 95 0.65 -7.98 5.26
N TYR A 96 0.34 -7.48 6.47
CA TYR A 96 0.85 -6.19 6.94
C TYR A 96 2.37 -6.17 7.03
N ASN A 97 2.97 -7.21 7.63
CA ASN A 97 4.43 -7.32 7.71
C ASN A 97 5.08 -7.30 6.32
N ALA A 98 4.48 -8.00 5.34
CA ALA A 98 4.96 -7.95 3.96
C ALA A 98 4.85 -6.55 3.35
N GLY A 99 3.77 -5.83 3.62
CA GLY A 99 3.60 -4.44 3.20
C GLY A 99 4.65 -3.51 3.80
N TRP A 100 4.88 -3.61 5.11
CA TRP A 100 5.84 -2.76 5.82
C TRP A 100 7.29 -3.09 5.47
N GLU A 101 7.65 -4.37 5.33
CA GLU A 101 8.97 -4.79 4.87
C GLU A 101 9.23 -4.27 3.44
N THR A 102 8.23 -4.38 2.57
CA THR A 102 8.31 -3.81 1.21
C THR A 102 8.47 -2.28 1.27
N ALA A 103 7.72 -1.59 2.12
CA ALA A 103 7.81 -0.14 2.25
C ALA A 103 9.23 0.31 2.67
N LEU A 104 9.79 -0.31 3.71
CA LEU A 104 11.12 -0.03 4.22
C LEU A 104 12.22 -0.31 3.18
N LYS A 105 12.02 -1.34 2.35
CA LYS A 105 12.98 -1.73 1.32
C LYS A 105 12.92 -0.85 0.07
N GLU A 106 11.71 -0.53 -0.40
CA GLU A 106 11.51 0.09 -1.71
C GLU A 106 11.42 1.63 -1.63
N PHE A 107 11.16 2.22 -0.45
CA PHE A 107 10.97 3.67 -0.28
C PHE A 107 11.84 4.25 0.84
N PRO A 108 13.16 4.40 0.65
CA PRO A 108 14.07 4.75 1.75
C PRO A 108 13.85 6.13 2.38
N ALA A 109 13.11 7.03 1.71
CA ALA A 109 12.87 8.40 2.15
C ALA A 109 11.53 8.63 2.86
N PHE A 110 10.63 7.63 2.90
CA PHE A 110 9.30 7.84 3.48
C PHE A 110 9.39 8.13 4.99
N ARG A 111 8.48 8.97 5.49
CA ARG A 111 8.39 9.32 6.93
C ARG A 111 7.05 8.93 7.55
N ARG A 112 6.05 8.64 6.73
CA ARG A 112 4.70 8.29 7.15
C ARG A 112 4.29 6.97 6.52
N LEU A 113 3.84 6.02 7.33
CA LEU A 113 3.21 4.79 6.87
C LEU A 113 1.77 4.80 7.32
N LEU A 114 0.85 4.68 6.38
CA LEU A 114 -0.59 4.61 6.64
C LEU A 114 -1.09 3.23 6.27
N VAL A 115 -2.13 2.80 6.97
CA VAL A 115 -2.77 1.50 6.78
C VAL A 115 -4.26 1.74 6.57
N ILE A 116 -4.83 1.10 5.57
CA ILE A 116 -6.26 1.14 5.28
C ILE A 116 -6.69 -0.23 4.76
N ASP A 117 -7.87 -0.69 5.16
CA ASP A 117 -8.40 -1.99 4.74
C ASP A 117 -9.14 -1.87 3.40
N ASP A 118 -9.27 -2.99 2.70
CA ASP A 118 -9.83 -3.05 1.35
C ASP A 118 -11.35 -2.88 1.28
N ASP A 119 -12.03 -2.74 2.40
CA ASP A 119 -13.45 -2.41 2.49
C ASP A 119 -13.72 -0.99 3.03
N GLU A 120 -12.69 -0.14 3.09
CA GLU A 120 -12.81 1.24 3.51
C GLU A 120 -12.78 2.23 2.34
N VAL A 121 -13.47 3.36 2.51
CA VAL A 121 -13.46 4.49 1.57
C VAL A 121 -12.91 5.72 2.30
N ALA A 122 -11.70 6.13 1.93
CA ALA A 122 -11.03 7.25 2.58
C ALA A 122 -11.70 8.59 2.23
N ASP A 123 -11.93 9.42 3.25
CA ASP A 123 -12.24 10.84 3.05
C ASP A 123 -11.15 11.50 2.19
N PRO A 124 -11.46 12.43 1.27
CA PRO A 124 -10.44 13.04 0.39
C PRO A 124 -9.28 13.72 1.11
N LEU A 125 -9.42 14.07 2.40
CA LEU A 125 -8.35 14.67 3.20
C LEU A 125 -7.78 13.70 4.24
N TRP A 126 -8.13 12.41 4.20
CA TRP A 126 -7.72 11.42 5.19
C TRP A 126 -6.19 11.35 5.35
N LEU A 127 -5.44 11.15 4.27
CA LEU A 127 -3.98 11.04 4.31
C LEU A 127 -3.34 12.31 4.91
N GLU A 128 -3.77 13.48 4.44
CA GLU A 128 -3.22 14.76 4.93
C GLU A 128 -3.59 15.03 6.39
N ARG A 129 -4.81 14.67 6.82
CA ARG A 129 -5.24 14.81 8.21
C ARG A 129 -4.46 13.89 9.13
N MET A 130 -4.23 12.63 8.74
CA MET A 130 -3.43 11.68 9.52
C MET A 130 -1.99 12.19 9.67
N CYS A 131 -1.35 12.58 8.57
CA CYS A 131 0.03 13.05 8.57
C CYS A 131 0.19 14.37 9.34
N SER A 132 -0.65 15.38 9.05
CA SER A 132 -0.55 16.68 9.70
C SER A 132 -0.93 16.63 11.18
N THR A 133 -1.80 15.72 11.60
CA THR A 133 -2.12 15.51 13.02
C THR A 133 -0.92 14.94 13.76
N ALA A 134 -0.25 13.92 13.19
CA ALA A 134 0.97 13.37 13.77
C ALA A 134 2.07 14.43 13.91
N GLU A 135 2.21 15.30 12.90
CA GLU A 135 3.18 16.42 12.91
C GLU A 135 2.83 17.50 13.93
N LYS A 136 1.56 17.92 14.00
CA LYS A 136 1.12 18.99 14.90
C LYS A 136 1.17 18.60 16.36
N LEU A 137 0.88 17.33 16.66
CA LEU A 137 0.85 16.82 18.03
C LEU A 137 2.19 16.18 18.46
N ASP A 138 3.14 16.06 17.54
CA ASP A 138 4.43 15.39 17.76
C ASP A 138 4.25 13.97 18.33
N VAL A 139 3.42 13.17 17.66
CA VAL A 139 3.13 11.78 18.05
C VAL A 139 3.53 10.79 16.95
N ASP A 140 3.91 9.59 17.39
CA ASP A 140 4.33 8.52 16.48
C ASP A 140 3.15 7.84 15.76
N ILE A 141 1.99 7.75 16.42
CA ILE A 141 0.82 7.01 15.92
C ILE A 141 -0.44 7.87 16.06
N VAL A 142 -1.21 7.93 14.97
CA VAL A 142 -2.56 8.51 14.91
C VAL A 142 -3.49 7.44 14.39
N GLY A 143 -4.68 7.33 14.98
CA GLY A 143 -5.79 6.50 14.47
C GLY A 143 -6.95 7.39 14.04
N GLY A 144 -7.72 6.96 13.04
CA GLY A 144 -8.83 7.71 12.46
C GLY A 144 -9.81 6.80 11.78
#